data_AF-A0A6P1VEW4-F1
#
_entry.id   AF-A0A6P1VEW4-F1
#
_cell.length_a   1.000
_cell.length_b   1.000
_cell.length_c   1.000
_cell.angle_alpha   90.00
_cell.angle_beta   90.00
_cell.angle_gamma   90.00
#
_symmetry.space_group_name_H-M   'P 1'
#
loop_
_entity.id
_entity.type
_entity.pdbx_description
1 polymer ?
#
loop_
_entity_poly.entity_id
_entity_poly.type
_entity_poly.pdbx_seq_one_letter_code
_entity_poly.pdbx_strand_id
1 'polypeptide(L)'
;MRHNHDQAQAAKQQPERQRGSQGSTQRTNQSPRNNSSNNNSGNKNSGSPSQPQPVKSDDSANHANHDQNQAAIDGWQIDYFEGFDSSIKQTKWVQYGWGDPAVGHGCMGVMSQRNSFTQDGKLVIRTQHENGQWSTGGAGSGDVFTASRGRWEIRAKFPKAKGVGYAFLLWPKDEGWPPEVDFAEGRVNGPRIEATYHWDPDNKQKQAFLDNHDMHGWHTYGVIVEKDYMIFTLDGKEWGRINHPDVTDKQMFLGVQAGAMDPNGINKHTETVDGSVPNPLTPAVADIEVDYVAHYVRK
;
A
#
# COMPACT_ATOMS: atom_id res chain seq x y z
N MET A 1 0.70 -31.00 4.89
CA MET A 1 -0.61 -30.74 4.26
C MET A 1 -0.69 -29.25 3.99
N ARG A 2 -0.63 -28.85 2.71
CA ARG A 2 -0.57 -27.45 2.31
C ARG A 2 -1.95 -26.84 2.51
N HIS A 3 -2.04 -25.88 3.43
CA HIS A 3 -3.26 -25.17 3.74
C HIS A 3 -3.53 -24.17 2.62
N ASN A 4 -4.42 -24.52 1.68
CA ASN A 4 -5.12 -23.52 0.87
C ASN A 4 -6.05 -22.79 1.84
N HIS A 5 -5.73 -21.58 2.25
CA HIS A 5 -6.62 -20.74 3.06
C HIS A 5 -6.97 -19.49 2.27
N ASP A 6 -8.28 -19.29 2.09
CA ASP A 6 -8.93 -18.27 1.28
C ASP A 6 -8.78 -16.88 1.91
N GLN A 7 -7.64 -16.22 1.67
CA GLN A 7 -7.47 -14.78 1.96
C GLN A 7 -8.27 -13.86 1.01
N ALA A 8 -9.17 -14.43 0.22
CA ALA A 8 -10.16 -13.70 -0.59
C ALA A 8 -11.37 -13.21 0.23
N GLN A 9 -11.43 -13.42 1.54
CA GLN A 9 -12.59 -13.05 2.36
C GLN A 9 -12.61 -11.60 2.83
N ALA A 10 -11.49 -10.88 2.87
CA ALA A 10 -11.50 -9.42 3.11
C ALA A 10 -12.32 -8.68 2.03
N ALA A 11 -12.34 -9.20 0.80
CA ALA A 11 -13.09 -8.62 -0.32
C ALA A 11 -14.60 -8.92 -0.31
N LYS A 12 -15.14 -9.71 0.63
CA LYS A 12 -16.53 -10.22 0.56
C LYS A 12 -17.52 -9.70 1.60
N GLN A 13 -17.14 -8.85 2.56
CA GLN A 13 -18.03 -8.53 3.68
C GLN A 13 -18.13 -7.06 4.07
N GLN A 14 -18.49 -6.17 3.13
CA GLN A 14 -19.14 -4.92 3.51
C GLN A 14 -20.53 -4.81 2.84
N PRO A 15 -21.64 -4.73 3.62
CA PRO A 15 -22.98 -4.56 3.07
C PRO A 15 -23.20 -3.15 2.53
N GLU A 16 -23.68 -3.08 1.29
CA GLU A 16 -24.03 -1.85 0.55
C GLU A 16 -25.18 -1.08 1.22
N ARG A 17 -25.03 0.22 1.47
CA ARG A 17 -26.17 1.17 1.51
C ARG A 17 -25.83 2.53 0.89
N GLN A 18 -26.60 2.84 -0.15
CA GLN A 18 -26.63 4.10 -0.90
C GLN A 18 -27.06 5.29 -0.03
N ARG A 19 -26.37 6.43 -0.18
CA ARG A 19 -26.96 7.76 -0.01
C ARG A 19 -26.80 8.54 -1.32
N GLY A 20 -27.94 8.87 -1.93
CA GLY A 20 -28.01 9.71 -3.13
C GLY A 20 -28.07 11.21 -2.81
N SER A 21 -27.62 12.03 -3.76
CA SER A 21 -28.35 13.20 -4.27
C SER A 21 -27.63 13.82 -5.47
N GLN A 22 -28.38 13.97 -6.58
CA GLN A 22 -28.54 15.13 -7.48
C GLN A 22 -27.42 16.20 -7.51
N GLY A 23 -26.91 16.74 -8.63
CA GLY A 23 -27.31 16.72 -10.04
C GLY A 23 -26.79 17.98 -10.76
N SER A 24 -26.48 17.85 -12.06
CA SER A 24 -26.30 18.92 -13.08
C SER A 24 -25.01 19.76 -12.98
N THR A 25 -24.33 20.22 -14.05
CA THR A 25 -24.64 20.39 -15.49
C THR A 25 -23.35 20.42 -16.34
N GLN A 26 -23.54 20.23 -17.66
CA GLN A 26 -22.57 20.16 -18.78
C GLN A 26 -21.85 21.48 -19.10
N ARG A 27 -20.65 21.41 -19.73
CA ARG A 27 -20.37 21.79 -21.14
C ARG A 27 -18.85 21.86 -21.44
N THR A 28 -18.33 20.95 -22.29
CA THR A 28 -17.96 21.08 -23.73
C THR A 28 -16.63 21.76 -24.07
N ASN A 29 -15.76 20.96 -24.71
CA ASN A 29 -14.90 21.21 -25.87
C ASN A 29 -14.07 22.51 -25.97
N GLN A 30 -12.76 22.38 -26.18
CA GLN A 30 -12.13 22.37 -27.52
C GLN A 30 -10.58 22.35 -27.40
N SER A 31 -9.95 21.48 -28.18
CA SER A 31 -8.54 21.60 -28.58
C SER A 31 -8.36 22.74 -29.59
N PRO A 32 -7.11 23.17 -29.83
CA PRO A 32 -6.56 22.83 -31.14
C PRO A 32 -5.09 22.39 -31.15
N ARG A 33 -4.80 21.63 -32.20
CA ARG A 33 -3.49 21.27 -32.74
C ARG A 33 -2.68 22.52 -33.12
N ASN A 34 -1.34 22.43 -33.05
CA ASN A 34 -0.54 22.74 -34.23
C ASN A 34 0.88 22.15 -34.19
N ASN A 35 1.27 21.64 -35.36
CA ASN A 35 2.61 21.20 -35.76
C ASN A 35 3.58 22.40 -35.89
N SER A 36 4.86 22.17 -35.63
CA SER A 36 5.89 22.44 -36.65
C SER A 36 7.22 21.76 -36.35
N SER A 37 7.70 21.11 -37.40
CA SER A 37 9.03 20.58 -37.66
C SER A 37 10.08 21.70 -37.71
N ASN A 38 11.35 21.42 -37.40
CA ASN A 38 12.38 21.19 -38.44
C ASN A 38 13.81 21.07 -37.87
N ASN A 39 14.53 20.15 -38.52
CA ASN A 39 15.97 20.13 -38.81
C ASN A 39 17.00 19.86 -37.71
N ASN A 40 18.17 19.29 -37.97
CA ASN A 40 18.73 18.30 -38.92
C ASN A 40 20.26 18.43 -38.73
N SER A 41 20.96 17.37 -38.33
CA SER A 41 22.40 17.09 -38.53
C SER A 41 22.83 16.10 -37.44
N GLY A 42 23.32 14.88 -37.71
CA GLY A 42 24.18 14.48 -38.80
C GLY A 42 25.63 14.51 -38.31
N ASN A 43 26.06 13.49 -37.56
CA ASN A 43 27.44 13.02 -37.66
C ASN A 43 27.54 11.53 -37.29
N LYS A 44 27.87 10.73 -38.29
CA LYS A 44 28.29 9.33 -38.16
C LYS A 44 29.81 9.35 -37.98
N ASN A 45 30.32 8.69 -36.95
CA ASN A 45 31.69 8.18 -37.02
C ASN A 45 31.71 6.73 -36.54
N SER A 46 32.19 5.88 -37.42
CA SER A 46 32.24 4.43 -37.35
C SER A 46 33.58 3.97 -36.78
N GLY A 47 33.55 3.17 -35.73
CA GLY A 47 34.67 2.37 -35.23
C GLY A 47 34.16 0.99 -34.84
N SER A 48 34.65 -0.06 -35.52
CA SER A 48 34.34 -1.47 -35.23
C SER A 48 35.19 -2.02 -34.07
N PRO A 49 34.80 -3.15 -33.47
CA PRO A 49 34.81 -3.33 -32.01
C PRO A 49 36.08 -3.99 -31.48
N SER A 50 36.51 -3.55 -30.29
CA SER A 50 37.45 -4.30 -29.45
C SER A 50 36.66 -5.25 -28.55
N GLN A 51 37.01 -6.53 -28.62
CA GLN A 51 36.41 -7.64 -27.90
C GLN A 51 36.66 -7.51 -26.38
N PRO A 52 35.63 -7.51 -25.50
CA PRO A 52 35.86 -7.53 -24.06
C PRO A 52 36.23 -8.93 -23.59
N GLN A 53 37.38 -9.05 -22.89
CA GLN A 53 37.71 -10.21 -22.07
C GLN A 53 36.75 -10.32 -20.88
N PRO A 54 36.52 -11.52 -20.32
CA PRO A 54 35.51 -11.73 -19.29
C PRO A 54 35.89 -11.01 -18.01
N VAL A 55 35.14 -9.96 -17.69
CA VAL A 55 35.17 -9.34 -16.37
C VAL A 55 34.49 -10.33 -15.44
N LYS A 56 35.20 -10.79 -14.41
CA LYS A 56 34.59 -11.54 -13.31
C LYS A 56 33.47 -10.67 -12.75
N SER A 57 32.23 -11.12 -12.87
CA SER A 57 31.09 -10.52 -12.20
C SER A 57 31.28 -10.74 -10.70
N ASP A 58 31.71 -9.69 -10.01
CA ASP A 58 31.43 -9.58 -8.58
C ASP A 58 29.90 -9.45 -8.46
N ASP A 59 29.23 -10.59 -8.25
CA ASP A 59 27.82 -10.66 -7.82
C ASP A 59 27.70 -10.22 -6.35
N SER A 60 28.26 -9.07 -6.01
CA SER A 60 27.87 -8.31 -4.83
C SER A 60 26.87 -7.25 -5.29
N ALA A 61 25.69 -7.71 -5.68
CA ALA A 61 24.52 -6.85 -5.71
C ALA A 61 24.44 -6.16 -4.34
N ASN A 62 24.33 -4.83 -4.34
CA ASN A 62 24.11 -4.01 -3.16
C ASN A 62 22.84 -4.51 -2.44
N HIS A 63 22.97 -5.50 -1.57
CA HIS A 63 21.94 -5.79 -0.59
C HIS A 63 21.92 -4.58 0.34
N ALA A 64 20.77 -3.90 0.42
CA ALA A 64 20.51 -3.07 1.58
C ALA A 64 20.71 -3.96 2.82
N ASN A 65 21.18 -3.34 3.88
CA ASN A 65 21.42 -4.01 5.15
C ASN A 65 20.74 -3.17 6.21
N HIS A 66 19.43 -3.32 6.30
CA HIS A 66 18.62 -2.60 7.25
C HIS A 66 18.98 -3.06 8.67
N ASP A 67 19.18 -2.09 9.54
CA ASP A 67 19.48 -2.31 10.94
C ASP A 67 18.26 -1.86 11.76
N GLN A 68 17.86 -2.67 12.73
CA GLN A 68 16.83 -2.34 13.71
C GLN A 68 17.10 -1.01 14.42
N ASN A 69 18.37 -0.57 14.50
CA ASN A 69 18.73 0.75 15.02
C ASN A 69 18.06 1.91 14.27
N GLN A 70 17.74 1.74 12.98
CA GLN A 70 17.02 2.74 12.18
C GLN A 70 15.55 2.89 12.62
N ALA A 71 15.01 1.86 13.26
CA ALA A 71 13.66 1.82 13.81
C ALA A 71 13.64 1.99 15.33
N ALA A 72 14.77 2.32 15.99
CA ALA A 72 14.79 2.42 17.45
C ALA A 72 13.94 3.60 17.97
N ILE A 73 13.14 3.34 19.02
CA ILE A 73 12.28 4.35 19.66
C ILE A 73 12.45 4.32 21.17
N ASP A 74 12.66 5.48 21.77
CA ASP A 74 12.79 5.61 23.22
C ASP A 74 11.55 5.10 23.96
N GLY A 75 11.77 4.29 25.00
CA GLY A 75 10.71 3.64 25.78
C GLY A 75 10.08 2.40 25.14
N TRP A 76 10.47 2.04 23.92
CA TRP A 76 9.98 0.88 23.19
C TRP A 76 11.10 -0.13 22.93
N GLN A 77 10.74 -1.41 22.97
CA GLN A 77 11.61 -2.53 22.58
C GLN A 77 11.05 -3.16 21.32
N ILE A 78 11.88 -3.25 20.28
CA ILE A 78 11.57 -4.00 19.06
C ILE A 78 11.51 -5.49 19.41
N ASP A 79 10.38 -6.13 19.12
CA ASP A 79 10.20 -7.59 19.19
C ASP A 79 9.94 -8.20 17.80
N TYR A 80 9.73 -7.37 16.77
CA TYR A 80 9.75 -7.77 15.38
C TYR A 80 10.21 -6.64 14.45
N PHE A 81 11.00 -7.01 13.43
CA PHE A 81 11.48 -6.10 12.40
C PHE A 81 11.65 -6.88 11.09
N GLU A 82 11.24 -6.28 9.98
CA GLU A 82 11.52 -6.76 8.63
C GLU A 82 11.94 -5.58 7.76
N GLY A 83 13.16 -5.65 7.22
CA GLY A 83 13.75 -4.62 6.35
C GLY A 83 13.80 -5.02 4.87
N PHE A 84 13.25 -6.17 4.49
CA PHE A 84 13.09 -6.62 3.10
C PHE A 84 14.41 -6.72 2.30
N ASP A 85 15.52 -6.98 2.98
CA ASP A 85 16.85 -7.20 2.38
C ASP A 85 16.96 -8.56 1.67
N SER A 86 16.05 -9.48 2.01
CA SER A 86 15.90 -10.80 1.41
C SER A 86 14.69 -10.84 0.48
N SER A 87 14.63 -11.86 -0.39
CA SER A 87 13.47 -12.02 -1.27
C SER A 87 12.16 -12.15 -0.48
N ILE A 88 11.03 -11.66 -1.00
CA ILE A 88 9.72 -11.79 -0.33
C ILE A 88 9.42 -13.24 0.11
N LYS A 89 9.84 -14.23 -0.68
CA LYS A 89 9.70 -15.66 -0.35
C LYS A 89 10.56 -16.08 0.86
N GLN A 90 11.74 -15.51 1.02
CA GLN A 90 12.63 -15.77 2.17
C GLN A 90 12.15 -15.05 3.44
N THR A 91 11.63 -13.83 3.32
CA THR A 91 10.97 -13.13 4.45
C THR A 91 9.72 -13.86 4.94
N LYS A 92 9.15 -14.74 4.10
CA LYS A 92 7.87 -15.43 4.29
C LYS A 92 6.68 -14.49 4.51
N TRP A 93 6.83 -13.22 4.13
CA TRP A 93 5.68 -12.34 3.96
C TRP A 93 4.74 -12.93 2.93
N VAL A 94 3.47 -12.94 3.29
CA VAL A 94 2.42 -13.58 2.52
C VAL A 94 2.04 -12.64 1.38
N GLN A 95 2.17 -13.08 0.14
CA GLN A 95 1.71 -12.33 -1.05
C GLN A 95 0.22 -12.58 -1.28
N TYR A 96 -0.58 -11.52 -1.39
CA TYR A 96 -2.00 -11.63 -1.71
C TYR A 96 -2.24 -11.87 -3.21
N GLY A 97 -3.39 -12.48 -3.55
CA GLY A 97 -3.83 -12.66 -4.94
C GLY A 97 -3.75 -14.08 -5.50
N TRP A 98 -3.99 -15.12 -4.70
CA TRP A 98 -4.04 -16.50 -5.18
C TRP A 98 -5.16 -16.68 -6.22
N GLY A 99 -4.76 -17.03 -7.44
CA GLY A 99 -5.70 -17.21 -8.54
C GLY A 99 -6.25 -15.90 -9.12
N ASP A 100 -5.57 -14.77 -8.87
CA ASP A 100 -5.90 -13.46 -9.41
C ASP A 100 -7.37 -13.04 -9.21
N PRO A 101 -7.91 -13.03 -7.97
CA PRO A 101 -9.27 -12.62 -7.70
C PRO A 101 -9.46 -11.12 -7.98
N ALA A 102 -10.72 -10.69 -8.15
CA ALA A 102 -11.04 -9.26 -8.19
C ALA A 102 -10.53 -8.56 -6.93
N VAL A 103 -10.00 -7.34 -7.08
CA VAL A 103 -9.45 -6.57 -5.95
C VAL A 103 -10.50 -6.28 -4.87
N GLY A 104 -11.75 -6.00 -5.27
CA GLY A 104 -12.82 -5.59 -4.35
C GLY A 104 -12.71 -4.10 -3.96
N HIS A 105 -13.46 -3.69 -2.92
CA HIS A 105 -13.36 -2.35 -2.29
C HIS A 105 -13.48 -1.15 -3.26
N GLY A 106 -14.21 -1.32 -4.38
CA GLY A 106 -14.35 -0.30 -5.41
C GLY A 106 -13.11 -0.11 -6.30
N CYS A 107 -12.14 -1.02 -6.23
CA CYS A 107 -11.00 -1.07 -7.14
C CYS A 107 -11.30 -1.91 -8.39
N MET A 108 -10.61 -1.56 -9.48
CA MET A 108 -10.63 -2.29 -10.75
C MET A 108 -9.61 -3.42 -10.75
N GLY A 109 -9.84 -4.41 -11.61
CA GLY A 109 -8.84 -5.41 -11.95
C GLY A 109 -8.70 -6.53 -10.93
N VAL A 110 -7.50 -7.11 -10.86
CA VAL A 110 -7.20 -8.30 -10.05
C VAL A 110 -6.10 -8.07 -9.02
N MET A 111 -6.22 -8.69 -7.85
CA MET A 111 -5.14 -8.79 -6.87
C MET A 111 -4.21 -9.92 -7.31
N SER A 112 -2.93 -9.66 -7.51
CA SER A 112 -1.99 -10.65 -8.06
C SER A 112 -0.65 -10.67 -7.33
N GLN A 113 -0.18 -11.88 -6.99
CA GLN A 113 1.06 -12.08 -6.25
C GLN A 113 2.30 -11.53 -6.98
N ARG A 114 2.28 -11.48 -8.33
CA ARG A 114 3.38 -10.92 -9.12
C ARG A 114 3.66 -9.44 -8.84
N ASN A 115 2.68 -8.74 -8.27
CA ASN A 115 2.75 -7.32 -7.98
C ASN A 115 3.20 -7.02 -6.53
N SER A 116 3.55 -8.05 -5.76
CA SER A 116 4.19 -7.93 -4.47
C SER A 116 5.56 -8.58 -4.55
N PHE A 117 6.64 -7.82 -4.44
CA PHE A 117 7.99 -8.37 -4.53
C PHE A 117 8.97 -7.51 -3.76
N THR A 118 10.14 -8.05 -3.47
CA THR A 118 11.23 -7.27 -2.86
C THR A 118 12.21 -6.84 -3.93
N GLN A 119 12.63 -5.58 -3.90
CA GLN A 119 13.65 -5.04 -4.79
C GLN A 119 14.44 -3.95 -4.06
N ASP A 120 15.76 -3.97 -4.19
CA ASP A 120 16.65 -2.94 -3.64
C ASP A 120 16.43 -2.67 -2.13
N GLY A 121 16.20 -3.73 -1.34
CA GLY A 121 15.97 -3.62 0.11
C GLY A 121 14.58 -3.15 0.51
N LYS A 122 13.58 -3.26 -0.38
CA LYS A 122 12.23 -2.76 -0.12
C LYS A 122 11.21 -3.81 -0.49
N LEU A 123 10.10 -3.86 0.22
CA LEU A 123 8.88 -4.44 -0.30
C LEU A 123 8.23 -3.44 -1.27
N VAL A 124 7.92 -3.90 -2.48
CA VAL A 124 7.20 -3.15 -3.50
C VAL A 124 5.80 -3.72 -3.63
N ILE A 125 4.79 -2.88 -3.46
CA ILE A 125 3.40 -3.15 -3.77
C ILE A 125 3.02 -2.35 -5.01
N ARG A 126 2.96 -3.04 -6.14
CA ARG A 126 2.73 -2.46 -7.46
C ARG A 126 1.24 -2.44 -7.79
N THR A 127 0.72 -1.30 -8.18
CA THR A 127 -0.50 -1.22 -8.99
C THR A 127 -0.09 -0.93 -10.43
N GLN A 128 -0.51 -1.77 -11.38
CA GLN A 128 -0.14 -1.63 -12.78
C GLN A 128 -1.30 -1.90 -13.74
N HIS A 129 -1.22 -1.29 -14.93
CA HIS A 129 -2.11 -1.54 -16.04
C HIS A 129 -1.32 -2.11 -17.23
N GLU A 130 -1.58 -3.37 -17.55
CA GLU A 130 -0.90 -4.11 -18.61
C GLU A 130 -1.94 -4.85 -19.45
N ASN A 131 -1.77 -4.89 -20.78
CA ASN A 131 -2.67 -5.61 -21.69
C ASN A 131 -4.17 -5.28 -21.53
N GLY A 132 -4.49 -4.03 -21.18
CA GLY A 132 -5.88 -3.57 -21.01
C GLY A 132 -6.52 -3.92 -19.67
N GLN A 133 -5.74 -4.38 -18.68
CA GLN A 133 -6.25 -4.78 -17.37
C GLN A 133 -5.40 -4.18 -16.24
N TRP A 134 -6.08 -3.69 -15.20
CA TRP A 134 -5.45 -3.35 -13.93
C TRP A 134 -5.14 -4.61 -13.13
N SER A 135 -3.99 -4.60 -12.47
CA SER A 135 -3.65 -5.57 -11.43
C SER A 135 -2.90 -4.86 -10.30
N THR A 136 -3.00 -5.39 -9.10
CA THR A 136 -2.35 -4.79 -7.91
C THR A 136 -1.77 -5.85 -7.00
N GLY A 137 -0.81 -5.47 -6.18
CA GLY A 137 -0.24 -6.31 -5.14
C GLY A 137 -0.88 -6.07 -3.78
N GLY A 138 -0.53 -6.94 -2.86
CA GLY A 138 -0.72 -6.78 -1.42
C GLY A 138 0.13 -7.81 -0.69
N ALA A 139 0.50 -7.53 0.55
CA ALA A 139 1.26 -8.47 1.36
C ALA A 139 1.01 -8.27 2.86
N GLY A 140 1.29 -9.30 3.66
CA GLY A 140 1.19 -9.19 5.11
C GLY A 140 2.07 -10.14 5.90
N SER A 141 2.22 -9.83 7.19
CA SER A 141 3.11 -10.53 8.13
C SER A 141 2.51 -11.83 8.70
N GLY A 142 1.29 -12.22 8.29
CA GLY A 142 0.48 -13.21 9.00
C GLY A 142 1.15 -14.55 9.30
N ASP A 143 2.08 -15.02 8.48
CA ASP A 143 2.80 -16.30 8.68
C ASP A 143 4.08 -16.17 9.52
N VAL A 144 4.55 -14.95 9.78
CA VAL A 144 5.82 -14.69 10.47
C VAL A 144 5.66 -13.90 11.75
N PHE A 145 4.67 -13.03 11.84
CA PHE A 145 4.48 -12.19 13.01
C PHE A 145 3.03 -11.75 13.19
N THR A 146 2.59 -11.88 14.44
CA THR A 146 1.33 -11.35 14.94
C THR A 146 1.52 -10.82 16.36
N ALA A 147 0.77 -9.79 16.73
CA ALA A 147 0.65 -9.33 18.10
C ALA A 147 -0.75 -8.78 18.33
N SER A 148 -1.21 -8.71 19.58
CA SER A 148 -2.54 -8.16 19.90
C SER A 148 -2.54 -6.68 20.24
N ARG A 149 -1.41 -6.19 20.73
CA ARG A 149 -1.20 -4.85 21.26
C ARG A 149 0.24 -4.43 21.03
N GLY A 150 0.53 -3.16 21.27
CA GLY A 150 1.85 -2.60 21.07
C GLY A 150 1.84 -1.54 19.98
N ARG A 151 3.03 -1.16 19.55
CA ARG A 151 3.23 -0.18 18.49
C ARG A 151 3.55 -0.91 17.20
N TRP A 152 2.87 -0.53 16.13
CA TRP A 152 3.09 -1.03 14.77
C TRP A 152 3.54 0.13 13.90
N GLU A 153 4.56 -0.09 13.07
CA GLU A 153 5.06 0.91 12.13
C GLU A 153 5.35 0.33 10.75
N ILE A 154 5.08 1.15 9.73
CA ILE A 154 5.52 0.96 8.35
C ILE A 154 6.25 2.23 7.92
N ARG A 155 7.50 2.10 7.49
CA ARG A 155 8.18 3.18 6.77
C ARG A 155 7.95 3.00 5.28
N ALA A 156 7.20 3.91 4.67
CA ALA A 156 6.78 3.80 3.28
C ALA A 156 6.93 5.12 2.51
N LYS A 157 6.91 4.99 1.19
CA LYS A 157 6.87 6.09 0.23
C LYS A 157 5.83 5.78 -0.84
N PHE A 158 4.95 6.75 -1.08
CA PHE A 158 3.91 6.61 -2.09
C PHE A 158 4.34 7.10 -3.48
N PRO A 159 3.81 6.49 -4.55
CA PRO A 159 4.03 6.97 -5.91
C PRO A 159 3.24 8.27 -6.17
N LYS A 160 3.68 9.03 -7.16
CA LYS A 160 2.88 10.14 -7.71
C LYS A 160 1.84 9.57 -8.68
N ALA A 161 0.66 9.25 -8.17
CA ALA A 161 -0.43 8.70 -8.98
C ALA A 161 -1.80 9.12 -8.45
N LYS A 162 -2.64 9.69 -9.31
CA LYS A 162 -4.05 9.95 -9.03
C LYS A 162 -4.84 8.65 -9.02
N GLY A 163 -5.75 8.48 -8.06
CA GLY A 163 -6.78 7.44 -8.10
C GLY A 163 -6.29 6.04 -7.70
N VAL A 164 -5.07 5.91 -7.18
CA VAL A 164 -4.60 4.68 -6.55
C VAL A 164 -4.90 4.77 -5.06
N GLY A 165 -5.74 3.86 -4.57
CA GLY A 165 -6.04 3.68 -3.16
C GLY A 165 -4.99 2.84 -2.45
N TYR A 166 -4.84 3.04 -1.14
CA TYR A 166 -3.99 2.22 -0.28
C TYR A 166 -4.63 2.00 1.09
N ALA A 167 -4.24 0.91 1.76
CA ALA A 167 -4.50 0.67 3.17
C ALA A 167 -3.27 0.01 3.82
N PHE A 168 -2.85 0.59 4.93
CA PHE A 168 -1.94 0.00 5.90
C PHE A 168 -2.77 -0.37 7.13
N LEU A 169 -2.89 -1.67 7.38
CA LEU A 169 -3.92 -2.19 8.28
C LEU A 169 -3.38 -3.27 9.21
N LEU A 170 -4.15 -3.54 10.26
CA LEU A 170 -4.03 -4.72 11.09
C LEU A 170 -5.28 -5.60 10.90
N TRP A 171 -5.07 -6.87 10.55
CA TRP A 171 -6.12 -7.86 10.34
C TRP A 171 -5.99 -9.03 11.32
N PRO A 172 -7.09 -9.62 11.80
CA PRO A 172 -7.02 -10.67 12.80
C PRO A 172 -6.45 -11.96 12.21
N LYS A 173 -5.58 -12.63 12.97
CA LYS A 173 -4.90 -13.88 12.57
C LYS A 173 -5.86 -15.05 12.38
N ASP A 174 -7.02 -15.01 13.02
CA ASP A 174 -8.11 -15.97 12.78
C ASP A 174 -8.85 -15.74 11.45
N GLU A 175 -8.46 -14.69 10.71
CA GLU A 175 -9.01 -14.25 9.43
C GLU A 175 -10.50 -13.86 9.49
N GLY A 176 -11.09 -13.79 10.68
CA GLY A 176 -12.49 -13.46 10.89
C GLY A 176 -12.71 -11.97 11.13
N TRP A 177 -13.36 -11.30 10.18
CA TRP A 177 -13.83 -9.92 10.34
C TRP A 177 -15.17 -9.88 11.08
N PRO A 178 -15.40 -8.92 12.00
CA PRO A 178 -14.46 -7.93 12.59
C PRO A 178 -13.48 -8.56 13.61
N PRO A 179 -12.42 -7.84 14.06
CA PRO A 179 -12.12 -6.41 13.88
C PRO A 179 -11.16 -6.11 12.72
N GLU A 180 -10.96 -4.82 12.43
CA GLU A 180 -9.97 -4.30 11.47
C GLU A 180 -9.49 -2.92 11.95
N VAL A 181 -8.18 -2.68 11.88
CA VAL A 181 -7.56 -1.38 12.21
C VAL A 181 -6.80 -0.88 10.99
N ASP A 182 -7.40 0.00 10.21
CA ASP A 182 -6.72 0.76 9.17
C ASP A 182 -6.04 1.94 9.85
N PHE A 183 -4.72 1.89 10.03
CA PHE A 183 -4.00 2.99 10.70
C PHE A 183 -3.49 4.07 9.74
N ALA A 184 -3.46 3.75 8.45
CA ALA A 184 -3.32 4.73 7.38
C ALA A 184 -3.99 4.19 6.11
N GLU A 185 -5.03 4.84 5.65
CA GLU A 185 -5.69 4.56 4.37
C GLU A 185 -6.03 5.85 3.63
N GLY A 186 -6.27 5.72 2.32
CA GLY A 186 -6.70 6.84 1.50
C GLY A 186 -6.28 6.72 0.04
N ARG A 187 -5.71 7.81 -0.49
CA ARG A 187 -5.22 7.90 -1.87
C ARG A 187 -3.76 8.28 -1.85
N VAL A 188 -2.97 7.65 -2.71
CA VAL A 188 -1.51 7.90 -2.77
C VAL A 188 -1.18 9.33 -3.23
N ASN A 189 -2.13 10.00 -3.92
CA ASN A 189 -2.04 11.40 -4.29
C ASN A 189 -2.25 12.38 -3.12
N GLY A 190 -2.87 11.91 -2.02
CA GLY A 190 -3.07 12.71 -0.81
C GLY A 190 -4.08 13.85 -0.90
N PRO A 191 -4.00 14.81 0.04
CA PRO A 191 -3.13 14.79 1.23
C PRO A 191 -3.72 13.95 2.38
N ARG A 192 -4.99 13.56 2.30
CA ARG A 192 -5.71 12.94 3.42
C ARG A 192 -5.17 11.55 3.72
N ILE A 193 -4.79 11.36 4.98
CA ILE A 193 -4.55 10.07 5.63
C ILE A 193 -5.70 9.87 6.61
N GLU A 194 -6.37 8.74 6.51
CA GLU A 194 -7.45 8.36 7.41
C GLU A 194 -7.04 7.14 8.22
N ALA A 195 -7.49 7.08 9.47
CA ALA A 195 -7.43 5.89 10.27
C ALA A 195 -8.85 5.48 10.64
N THR A 196 -9.17 4.20 10.49
CA THR A 196 -10.47 3.61 10.75
C THR A 196 -10.32 2.39 11.64
N TYR A 197 -11.20 2.28 12.65
CA TYR A 197 -11.33 1.07 13.45
C TYR A 197 -12.72 0.50 13.31
N HIS A 198 -12.82 -0.74 12.84
CA HIS A 198 -14.04 -1.54 12.73
C HIS A 198 -14.07 -2.56 13.88
N TRP A 199 -15.13 -2.58 14.70
CA TRP A 199 -15.14 -3.41 15.92
C TRP A 199 -16.32 -4.36 16.09
N ASP A 200 -17.33 -4.32 15.23
CA ASP A 200 -18.46 -5.25 15.31
C ASP A 200 -19.06 -5.61 13.93
N PRO A 201 -19.87 -6.69 13.85
CA PRO A 201 -20.43 -7.16 12.58
C PRO A 201 -21.44 -6.19 11.94
N ASP A 202 -21.93 -5.19 12.69
CA ASP A 202 -22.76 -4.11 12.16
C ASP A 202 -21.93 -3.05 11.41
N ASN A 203 -20.61 -3.28 11.30
CA ASN A 203 -19.64 -2.33 10.78
C ASN A 203 -19.60 -1.03 11.58
N LYS A 204 -19.78 -1.09 12.92
CA LYS A 204 -19.54 0.10 13.73
C LYS A 204 -18.07 0.48 13.63
N GLN A 205 -17.87 1.76 13.28
CA GLN A 205 -16.56 2.31 13.03
C GLN A 205 -16.39 3.69 13.64
N LYS A 206 -15.13 4.07 13.82
CA LYS A 206 -14.70 5.39 14.24
C LYS A 206 -13.47 5.74 13.45
N GLN A 207 -13.37 7.03 13.13
CA GLN A 207 -12.36 7.52 12.20
C GLN A 207 -11.65 8.73 12.79
N ALA A 208 -10.38 8.88 12.42
CA ALA A 208 -9.59 10.09 12.61
C ALA A 208 -8.86 10.38 11.30
N PHE A 209 -8.56 11.65 11.01
CA PHE A 209 -7.82 12.01 9.80
C PHE A 209 -6.85 13.16 10.01
N LEU A 210 -5.84 13.21 9.14
CA LEU A 210 -4.84 14.26 9.01
C LEU A 210 -4.63 14.53 7.51
N ASP A 211 -4.38 15.78 7.13
CA ASP A 211 -3.85 16.11 5.81
C ASP A 211 -2.31 16.19 5.87
N ASN A 212 -1.63 15.22 5.25
CA ASN A 212 -0.19 15.26 5.00
C ASN A 212 0.07 15.72 3.56
N HIS A 213 0.63 16.92 3.40
CA HIS A 213 0.94 17.47 2.08
C HIS A 213 2.22 16.91 1.46
N ASP A 214 3.05 16.20 2.22
CA ASP A 214 4.22 15.47 1.72
C ASP A 214 3.91 13.98 1.60
N MET A 215 3.04 13.56 0.68
CA MET A 215 2.73 12.12 0.51
C MET A 215 3.84 11.33 -0.18
N HIS A 216 4.75 12.01 -0.88
CA HIS A 216 5.73 11.36 -1.75
C HIS A 216 7.13 11.30 -1.15
N GLY A 217 7.30 11.83 0.07
CA GLY A 217 8.45 11.59 0.93
C GLY A 217 8.42 10.19 1.55
N TRP A 218 9.51 9.85 2.23
CA TRP A 218 9.53 8.69 3.12
C TRP A 218 8.94 9.09 4.46
N HIS A 219 7.89 8.39 4.89
CA HIS A 219 7.25 8.62 6.17
C HIS A 219 7.08 7.32 6.94
N THR A 220 7.03 7.45 8.27
CA THR A 220 6.69 6.32 9.16
C THR A 220 5.25 6.46 9.61
N TYR A 221 4.40 5.56 9.15
CA TYR A 221 2.99 5.46 9.52
C TYR A 221 2.86 4.43 10.63
N GLY A 222 2.15 4.74 11.71
CA GLY A 222 2.04 3.79 12.80
C GLY A 222 0.80 3.93 13.66
N VAL A 223 0.54 2.88 14.43
CA VAL A 223 -0.52 2.83 15.43
C VAL A 223 0.01 2.19 16.72
N ILE A 224 -0.37 2.78 17.85
CA ILE A 224 -0.18 2.20 19.17
C ILE A 224 -1.54 1.67 19.62
N VAL A 225 -1.66 0.35 19.75
CA VAL A 225 -2.89 -0.33 20.15
C VAL A 225 -2.82 -0.69 21.63
N GLU A 226 -3.67 -0.04 22.43
CA GLU A 226 -3.79 -0.22 23.88
C GLU A 226 -5.21 -0.67 24.24
N LYS A 227 -5.46 -1.01 25.51
CA LYS A 227 -6.74 -1.60 25.94
C LYS A 227 -7.96 -0.73 25.61
N ASP A 228 -7.83 0.56 25.87
CA ASP A 228 -8.92 1.54 25.87
C ASP A 228 -8.76 2.63 24.79
N TYR A 229 -7.68 2.60 24.03
CA TYR A 229 -7.43 3.54 22.95
C TYR A 229 -6.45 3.04 21.89
N MET A 230 -6.49 3.69 20.73
CA MET A 230 -5.47 3.63 19.68
C MET A 230 -4.92 5.02 19.43
N ILE A 231 -3.60 5.16 19.35
CA ILE A 231 -2.92 6.40 18.94
C ILE A 231 -2.34 6.20 17.55
N PHE A 232 -2.63 7.11 16.63
CA PHE A 232 -2.07 7.10 15.29
C PHE A 232 -0.91 8.08 15.19
N THR A 233 0.15 7.64 14.52
CA THR A 233 1.42 8.37 14.44
C THR A 233 1.86 8.55 12.99
N LEU A 234 2.54 9.67 12.75
CA LEU A 234 3.22 10.00 11.50
C LEU A 234 4.60 10.54 11.90
N ASP A 235 5.65 9.93 11.39
CA ASP A 235 7.06 10.25 11.72
C ASP A 235 7.30 10.30 13.23
N GLY A 236 6.73 9.31 13.92
CA GLY A 236 6.83 9.12 15.37
C GLY A 236 5.98 10.06 16.22
N LYS A 237 5.25 11.01 15.62
CA LYS A 237 4.40 11.98 16.34
C LYS A 237 2.95 11.56 16.30
N GLU A 238 2.27 11.62 17.45
CA GLU A 238 0.80 11.46 17.53
C GLU A 238 0.11 12.55 16.70
N TRP A 239 -0.80 12.14 15.82
CA TRP A 239 -1.67 13.06 15.06
C TRP A 239 -3.15 12.81 15.34
N GLY A 240 -3.52 11.63 15.85
CA GLY A 240 -4.91 11.26 16.07
C GLY A 240 -5.06 10.15 17.10
N ARG A 241 -6.28 10.03 17.63
CA ARG A 241 -6.63 9.02 18.63
C ARG A 241 -8.06 8.53 18.47
N ILE A 242 -8.26 7.22 18.66
CA ILE A 242 -9.58 6.61 18.84
C ILE A 242 -9.66 6.02 20.24
N ASN A 243 -10.54 6.55 21.08
CA ASN A 243 -10.90 5.94 22.37
C ASN A 243 -12.06 4.95 22.16
N HIS A 244 -11.91 3.74 22.68
CA HIS A 244 -12.91 2.67 22.69
C HIS A 244 -12.66 1.76 23.90
N PRO A 245 -13.63 1.50 24.80
CA PRO A 245 -13.38 0.84 26.08
C PRO A 245 -12.81 -0.57 25.96
N ASP A 246 -13.11 -1.24 24.84
CA ASP A 246 -12.69 -2.60 24.54
C ASP A 246 -12.04 -2.63 23.14
N VAL A 247 -10.87 -2.00 22.98
CA VAL A 247 -10.06 -2.23 21.77
C VAL A 247 -9.63 -3.69 21.75
N THR A 248 -9.75 -4.32 20.57
CA THR A 248 -9.48 -5.75 20.39
C THR A 248 -8.17 -6.21 21.02
N ASP A 249 -8.18 -7.43 21.56
CA ASP A 249 -7.01 -8.17 22.02
C ASP A 249 -6.73 -9.42 21.16
N LYS A 250 -7.40 -9.56 20.01
CA LYS A 250 -7.09 -10.61 19.04
C LYS A 250 -5.64 -10.47 18.57
N GLN A 251 -5.00 -11.59 18.24
CA GLN A 251 -3.74 -11.55 17.50
C GLN A 251 -4.00 -10.95 16.12
N MET A 252 -3.29 -9.87 15.78
CA MET A 252 -3.40 -9.17 14.51
C MET A 252 -2.09 -9.32 13.74
N PHE A 253 -2.15 -9.34 12.41
CA PHE A 253 -0.99 -9.18 11.53
C PHE A 253 -1.08 -7.87 10.76
N LEU A 254 0.08 -7.36 10.34
CA LEU A 254 0.17 -6.18 9.52
C LEU A 254 -0.07 -6.53 8.04
N GLY A 255 -0.90 -5.75 7.37
CA GLY A 255 -1.19 -5.86 5.95
C GLY A 255 -0.95 -4.55 5.19
N VAL A 256 -0.50 -4.68 3.95
CA VAL A 256 -0.36 -3.59 2.98
C VAL A 256 -1.19 -3.93 1.75
N GLN A 257 -2.11 -3.05 1.36
CA GLN A 257 -2.97 -3.23 0.20
C GLN A 257 -3.00 -1.95 -0.65
N ALA A 258 -3.21 -2.12 -1.95
CA ALA A 258 -3.37 -1.02 -2.90
C ALA A 258 -4.34 -1.40 -4.02
N GLY A 259 -4.85 -0.42 -4.77
CA GLY A 259 -5.64 -0.70 -5.96
C GLY A 259 -5.99 0.53 -6.80
N ALA A 260 -6.22 0.33 -8.09
CA ALA A 260 -6.70 1.37 -9.00
C ALA A 260 -8.21 1.57 -8.81
N MET A 261 -8.62 2.73 -8.31
CA MET A 261 -10.02 3.00 -7.94
C MET A 261 -10.90 3.23 -9.16
N ASP A 262 -12.04 2.54 -9.20
CA ASP A 262 -12.98 2.56 -10.32
C ASP A 262 -13.83 3.85 -10.34
N PRO A 263 -13.75 4.70 -11.39
CA PRO A 263 -14.62 5.87 -11.54
C PRO A 263 -16.11 5.52 -11.69
N ASN A 264 -16.44 4.26 -11.95
CA ASN A 264 -17.81 3.76 -12.03
C ASN A 264 -18.22 2.89 -10.82
N GLY A 265 -17.29 2.63 -9.90
CA GLY A 265 -17.49 1.74 -8.76
C GLY A 265 -18.24 2.39 -7.58
N ILE A 266 -18.36 1.63 -6.48
CA ILE A 266 -19.04 2.08 -5.26
C ILE A 266 -18.42 3.33 -4.63
N ASN A 267 -17.11 3.51 -4.82
CA ASN A 267 -16.33 4.61 -4.25
C ASN A 267 -16.08 5.77 -5.23
N LYS A 268 -16.85 5.86 -6.32
CA LYS A 268 -16.73 6.91 -7.36
C LYS A 268 -16.89 8.35 -6.89
N HIS A 269 -17.38 8.56 -5.67
CA HIS A 269 -17.51 9.87 -5.04
C HIS A 269 -16.18 10.35 -4.41
N THR A 270 -15.14 9.51 -4.42
CA THR A 270 -13.78 9.82 -4.00
C THR A 270 -12.84 9.97 -5.21
N GLU A 271 -11.56 10.26 -5.01
CA GLU A 271 -10.58 10.27 -6.12
C GLU A 271 -10.48 8.88 -6.77
N THR A 272 -10.55 8.85 -8.11
CA THR A 272 -10.51 7.64 -8.94
C THR A 272 -9.58 7.80 -10.13
N VAL A 273 -9.33 6.70 -10.86
CA VAL A 273 -8.57 6.73 -12.11
C VAL A 273 -9.46 7.25 -13.24
N ASP A 274 -9.14 8.44 -13.76
CA ASP A 274 -9.94 9.06 -14.82
C ASP A 274 -10.04 8.15 -16.05
N GLY A 275 -11.28 7.87 -16.48
CA GLY A 275 -11.55 7.04 -17.65
C GLY A 275 -11.15 5.56 -17.50
N SER A 276 -10.87 5.10 -16.27
CA SER A 276 -10.49 3.71 -15.96
C SER A 276 -9.17 3.24 -16.61
N VAL A 277 -8.37 4.13 -17.17
CA VAL A 277 -7.13 3.79 -17.91
C VAL A 277 -5.97 4.71 -17.51
N PRO A 278 -4.71 4.31 -17.75
CA PRO A 278 -3.57 5.18 -17.54
C PRO A 278 -3.68 6.50 -18.30
N ASN A 279 -3.22 7.57 -17.67
CA ASN A 279 -3.23 8.93 -18.19
C ASN A 279 -2.08 9.74 -17.56
N PRO A 280 -1.85 11.02 -17.92
CA PRO A 280 -0.74 11.78 -17.35
C PRO A 280 -0.73 11.95 -15.82
N LEU A 281 -1.88 11.79 -15.14
CA LEU A 281 -2.00 11.84 -13.69
C LEU A 281 -1.95 10.46 -13.03
N THR A 282 -2.33 9.40 -13.76
CA THR A 282 -2.28 8.01 -13.31
C THR A 282 -1.37 7.20 -14.24
N PRO A 283 -0.08 7.02 -13.90
CA PRO A 283 0.83 6.24 -14.72
C PRO A 283 0.40 4.78 -14.82
N ALA A 284 0.91 4.07 -15.83
CA ALA A 284 0.62 2.65 -16.03
C ALA A 284 1.23 1.75 -14.92
N VAL A 285 2.17 2.26 -14.14
CA VAL A 285 2.77 1.59 -12.98
C VAL A 285 2.86 2.61 -11.85
N ALA A 286 2.38 2.23 -10.67
CA ALA A 286 2.43 3.01 -9.44
C ALA A 286 2.84 2.07 -8.30
N ASP A 287 4.05 2.29 -7.77
CA ASP A 287 4.66 1.43 -6.75
C ASP A 287 4.62 2.12 -5.39
N ILE A 288 3.98 1.49 -4.41
CA ILE A 288 4.18 1.81 -3.00
C ILE A 288 5.44 1.08 -2.56
N GLU A 289 6.42 1.82 -2.08
CA GLU A 289 7.68 1.28 -1.58
C GLU A 289 7.63 1.24 -0.05
N VAL A 290 7.93 0.09 0.55
CA VAL A 290 8.06 -0.11 1.99
C VAL A 290 9.50 -0.45 2.29
N ASP A 291 10.13 0.39 3.11
CA ASP A 291 11.52 0.26 3.55
C ASP A 291 11.64 -0.78 4.65
N TYR A 292 10.86 -0.61 5.71
CA TYR A 292 10.77 -1.58 6.79
C TYR A 292 9.38 -1.58 7.41
N VAL A 293 9.09 -2.66 8.14
CA VAL A 293 8.07 -2.65 9.17
C VAL A 293 8.65 -3.06 10.52
N ALA A 294 8.04 -2.59 11.60
CA ALA A 294 8.46 -2.92 12.95
C ALA A 294 7.26 -3.05 13.88
N HIS A 295 7.41 -3.93 14.86
CA HIS A 295 6.54 -3.99 16.02
C HIS A 295 7.36 -3.76 17.29
N TYR A 296 6.70 -3.14 18.28
CA TYR A 296 7.32 -2.82 19.54
C TYR A 296 6.39 -3.09 20.72
N VAL A 297 7.01 -3.53 21.81
CA VAL A 297 6.41 -3.58 23.14
C VAL A 297 7.02 -2.49 24.03
N ARG A 298 6.30 -2.07 25.07
CA ARG A 298 6.85 -1.15 26.07
C ARG A 298 7.98 -1.86 26.83
N LYS A 299 9.06 -1.12 27.12
CA LYS A 299 10.12 -1.57 28.05
C LYS A 299 9.62 -1.72 29.48
#